data_AF-A0A2M9IDS0-F1
#
_entry.id   AF-A0A2M9IDS0-F1
#
_cell.length_a   1.000
_cell.length_b   1.000
_cell.length_c   1.000
_cell.angle_alpha   90.00
_cell.angle_beta   90.00
_cell.angle_gamma   90.00
#
_symmetry.space_group_name_H-M   'P 1'
#
loop_
_entity.id
_entity.type
_entity.pdbx_description
1 polymer ?
#
loop_
_entity_poly.entity_id
_entity_poly.type
_entity_poly.pdbx_seq_one_letter_code
_entity_poly.pdbx_strand_id
1 'polypeptide(L)'
;MADSTHAIPAGTRRAGTRPGPVRVRRARGDTLVAAVAAAFTLAQLLLVRTAMGLGWDESIYVSQVSAHAPAAYFSAPRARGVSLLVAPVASWSSSTVLLRVYLAVLSGLALYLALRVWRHMFGSGVLALAGALFASLWVTLFYGPQAMPNYWVAIGALACAGCFPRARTDPRDHAALWGLAGGAALMALMRPMDAVWAVLPLLVLALLERHGKPIAALLAGLAAGSAEWVIEAFVGYGGLLQRLSDGSAIQGGLGWHFAVADQLRSLGGRALCRPCTGAQPNPAVTAWWYVLPLLALLGLVLAVRARRTPPTLIALACAATAAFPYLFLIGYAAPRFLLPAYVLLALPAADALVHLVRAPNGGWRRLAVSLVALGLAGHLAVQYAVLAHTVHRTTADRRVWSGTAATLHGLGVRPPCLLAGEEAIPIAFYTGCGSASTSGPNTNSTPAAIEQAARRLPVAALTTADGTPPAYARTWPSHRYGDLRLYVAPRARESSGL
;
A
#
# COMPACT_ATOMS: atom_id res chain seq x y z
N MET A 1 -52.79 -65.66 -17.32
CA MET A 1 -51.45 -66.25 -17.50
C MET A 1 -50.70 -65.31 -18.43
N ALA A 2 -49.99 -64.34 -17.87
CA ALA A 2 -48.56 -64.39 -17.49
C ALA A 2 -47.70 -64.10 -18.73
N ASP A 3 -47.16 -62.89 -18.92
CA ASP A 3 -46.00 -62.25 -18.25
C ASP A 3 -44.72 -62.37 -19.11
N SER A 4 -44.24 -61.20 -19.54
CA SER A 4 -42.84 -60.73 -19.42
C SER A 4 -41.68 -61.25 -20.31
N THR A 5 -40.99 -60.26 -20.89
CA THR A 5 -39.52 -60.07 -21.05
C THR A 5 -38.72 -60.77 -22.16
N HIS A 6 -38.11 -59.95 -23.04
CA HIS A 6 -36.64 -59.88 -23.24
C HIS A 6 -36.22 -58.52 -23.84
N ALA A 7 -34.98 -58.12 -23.57
CA ALA A 7 -34.47 -56.74 -23.54
C ALA A 7 -33.37 -56.42 -24.59
N ILE A 8 -33.33 -55.13 -25.04
CA ILE A 8 -32.20 -54.16 -25.17
C ILE A 8 -30.86 -54.65 -25.81
N PRO A 9 -30.22 -53.94 -26.79
CA PRO A 9 -29.54 -52.66 -26.46
C PRO A 9 -29.35 -51.52 -27.48
N ALA A 10 -29.35 -50.32 -26.88
CA ALA A 10 -28.38 -49.22 -26.99
C ALA A 10 -28.27 -48.37 -28.27
N GLY A 11 -28.55 -47.08 -28.07
CA GLY A 11 -28.18 -45.99 -28.98
C GLY A 11 -28.51 -44.61 -28.44
N THR A 12 -28.25 -44.33 -27.15
CA THR A 12 -28.42 -42.99 -26.57
C THR A 12 -27.32 -42.05 -27.06
N ARG A 13 -27.64 -41.23 -28.07
CA ARG A 13 -26.87 -40.01 -28.37
C ARG A 13 -26.93 -39.09 -27.15
N ARG A 14 -25.77 -38.91 -26.49
CA ARG A 14 -25.56 -37.83 -25.52
C ARG A 14 -25.87 -36.48 -26.17
N ALA A 15 -26.99 -35.88 -25.80
CA ALA A 15 -27.22 -34.46 -26.02
C ALA A 15 -26.23 -33.68 -25.13
N GLY A 16 -25.21 -33.09 -25.76
CA GLY A 16 -24.30 -32.18 -25.09
C GLY A 16 -25.07 -31.00 -24.51
N THR A 17 -25.01 -30.85 -23.18
CA THR A 17 -25.55 -29.72 -22.44
C THR A 17 -24.91 -28.43 -22.94
N ARG A 18 -25.60 -27.68 -23.80
CA ARG A 18 -25.18 -26.33 -24.19
C ARG A 18 -25.04 -25.48 -22.91
N PRO A 19 -23.90 -24.80 -22.68
CA PRO A 19 -23.74 -23.96 -21.49
C PRO A 19 -24.77 -22.82 -21.51
N GLY A 20 -25.65 -22.77 -20.50
CA GLY A 20 -26.71 -21.77 -20.43
C GLY A 20 -26.21 -20.32 -20.33
N PRO A 21 -27.05 -19.33 -20.70
CA PRO A 21 -26.68 -17.91 -20.81
C PRO A 21 -26.12 -17.29 -19.51
N VAL A 22 -26.50 -17.83 -18.35
CA VAL A 22 -25.98 -17.41 -17.03
C VAL A 22 -24.50 -17.79 -16.83
N ARG A 23 -24.05 -18.96 -17.32
CA ARG A 23 -22.64 -19.38 -17.23
C ARG A 23 -21.76 -18.55 -18.17
N VAL A 24 -22.24 -18.27 -19.39
CA VAL A 24 -21.54 -17.43 -20.36
C VAL A 24 -21.39 -15.99 -19.87
N ARG A 25 -22.44 -15.41 -19.26
CA ARG A 25 -22.38 -14.05 -18.70
C ARG A 25 -21.47 -13.94 -17.47
N ARG A 26 -21.38 -14.99 -16.64
CA ARG A 26 -20.43 -15.07 -15.51
C ARG A 26 -18.99 -15.17 -15.99
N ALA A 27 -18.70 -16.04 -16.97
CA ALA A 27 -17.36 -16.18 -17.55
C ALA A 27 -16.88 -14.88 -18.24
N ARG A 28 -17.76 -14.18 -18.96
CA ARG A 28 -17.46 -12.85 -19.54
C ARG A 28 -17.26 -11.76 -18.48
N GLY A 29 -17.84 -11.91 -17.29
CA GLY A 29 -17.67 -10.96 -16.21
C GLY A 29 -16.31 -11.08 -15.51
N ASP A 30 -15.91 -12.31 -15.22
CA ASP A 30 -14.63 -12.60 -14.57
C ASP A 30 -13.44 -12.25 -15.48
N THR A 31 -13.61 -12.39 -16.80
CA THR A 31 -12.58 -12.00 -17.79
C THR A 31 -12.32 -10.50 -17.85
N LEU A 32 -13.33 -9.64 -17.70
CA LEU A 32 -13.13 -8.18 -17.68
C LEU A 32 -12.33 -7.73 -16.45
N VAL A 33 -12.66 -8.26 -15.27
CA VAL A 33 -11.93 -7.94 -14.04
C VAL A 33 -10.50 -8.49 -14.10
N ALA A 34 -10.32 -9.69 -14.65
CA ALA A 34 -8.99 -10.26 -14.89
C ALA A 34 -8.17 -9.41 -15.88
N ALA A 35 -8.79 -8.91 -16.96
CA ALA A 35 -8.12 -8.02 -17.92
C ALA A 35 -7.65 -6.71 -17.27
N VAL A 36 -8.47 -6.12 -16.39
CA VAL A 36 -8.09 -4.91 -15.62
C VAL A 36 -6.91 -5.20 -14.69
N ALA A 37 -6.92 -6.33 -13.98
CA ALA A 37 -5.81 -6.74 -13.12
C ALA A 37 -4.52 -7.00 -13.91
N ALA A 38 -4.62 -7.66 -15.06
CA ALA A 38 -3.49 -7.88 -15.95
C ALA A 38 -2.93 -6.57 -16.53
N ALA A 39 -3.81 -5.65 -16.95
CA ALA A 39 -3.44 -4.32 -17.42
C ALA A 39 -2.78 -3.50 -16.30
N PHE A 40 -3.25 -3.61 -15.06
CA PHE A 40 -2.65 -2.96 -13.90
C PHE A 40 -1.23 -3.49 -13.64
N THR A 41 -1.04 -4.80 -13.60
CA THR A 41 0.30 -5.41 -13.47
C THR A 41 1.22 -4.97 -14.62
N LEU A 42 0.74 -5.01 -15.86
CA LEU A 42 1.53 -4.59 -17.01
C LEU A 42 1.90 -3.10 -16.92
N ALA A 43 0.96 -2.23 -16.56
CA ALA A 43 1.20 -0.81 -16.38
C ALA A 43 2.24 -0.54 -15.27
N GLN A 44 2.20 -1.27 -14.16
CA GLN A 44 3.22 -1.15 -13.12
C GLN A 44 4.62 -1.53 -13.66
N LEU A 45 4.72 -2.66 -14.36
CA LEU A 45 6.00 -3.15 -14.91
C LEU A 45 6.59 -2.19 -15.95
N LEU A 46 5.75 -1.62 -16.81
CA LEU A 46 6.18 -0.72 -17.88
C LEU A 46 6.45 0.70 -17.38
N LEU A 47 5.62 1.22 -16.48
CA LEU A 47 5.62 2.64 -16.12
C LEU A 47 6.45 2.96 -14.87
N VAL A 48 6.59 2.03 -13.92
CA VAL A 48 7.22 2.29 -12.60
C VAL A 48 8.71 1.93 -12.59
N ARG A 49 9.30 1.52 -13.72
CA ARG A 49 10.70 1.07 -13.87
C ARG A 49 11.10 0.01 -12.84
N THR A 50 11.11 -1.25 -13.23
CA THR A 50 11.48 -2.38 -12.36
C THR A 50 12.88 -2.25 -11.72
N ALA A 51 13.81 -1.52 -12.36
CA ALA A 51 15.15 -1.25 -11.83
C ALA A 51 15.22 -0.06 -10.83
N MET A 52 14.09 0.60 -10.53
CA MET A 52 14.08 1.67 -9.53
C MET A 52 14.43 1.10 -8.16
N GLY A 53 15.54 1.57 -7.56
CA GLY A 53 16.10 1.10 -6.29
C GLY A 53 15.12 1.14 -5.10
N LEU A 54 15.52 0.74 -3.91
CA LEU A 54 14.68 0.85 -2.71
C LEU A 54 14.64 2.28 -2.15
N GLY A 55 13.45 2.72 -1.75
CA GLY A 55 13.21 3.94 -0.98
C GLY A 55 13.57 3.78 0.50
N TRP A 56 13.56 4.88 1.26
CA TRP A 56 13.83 4.87 2.72
C TRP A 56 13.05 3.80 3.50
N ASP A 57 11.71 3.84 3.44
CA ASP A 57 10.88 2.86 4.16
C ASP A 57 11.08 1.44 3.61
N GLU A 58 11.31 1.30 2.31
CA GLU A 58 11.50 -0.01 1.68
C GLU A 58 12.79 -0.66 2.17
N SER A 59 13.88 0.11 2.25
CA SER A 59 15.16 -0.35 2.81
C SER A 59 14.97 -0.85 4.24
N ILE A 60 14.17 -0.18 5.07
CA ILE A 60 13.87 -0.63 6.44
C ILE A 60 13.15 -1.98 6.41
N TYR A 61 12.08 -2.13 5.64
CA TYR A 61 11.30 -3.37 5.62
C TYR A 61 12.07 -4.55 5.02
N VAL A 62 12.82 -4.30 3.95
CA VAL A 62 13.62 -5.32 3.25
C VAL A 62 14.82 -5.75 4.09
N SER A 63 15.51 -4.84 4.78
CA SER A 63 16.66 -5.19 5.64
C SER A 63 16.29 -6.09 6.81
N GLN A 64 15.02 -6.18 7.20
CA GLN A 64 14.62 -7.06 8.31
C GLN A 64 14.74 -8.55 7.97
N VAL A 65 14.71 -8.88 6.68
CA VAL A 65 14.67 -10.27 6.20
C VAL A 65 15.79 -10.58 5.22
N SER A 66 16.50 -9.57 4.73
CA SER A 66 17.58 -9.73 3.75
C SER A 66 18.94 -9.87 4.42
N ALA A 67 19.77 -10.78 3.90
CA ALA A 67 21.18 -10.89 4.28
C ALA A 67 22.08 -9.80 3.65
N HIS A 68 21.52 -8.96 2.76
CA HIS A 68 22.30 -7.96 2.01
C HIS A 68 22.87 -6.84 2.89
N ALA A 69 22.13 -6.44 3.92
CA ALA A 69 22.53 -5.39 4.85
C ALA A 69 21.97 -5.70 6.26
N PRO A 70 22.67 -5.31 7.35
CA PRO A 70 22.12 -5.40 8.69
C PRO A 70 20.74 -4.73 8.82
N ALA A 71 19.89 -5.29 9.69
CA ALA A 71 18.54 -4.77 9.90
C ALA A 71 18.58 -3.32 10.40
N ALA A 72 17.98 -2.41 9.61
CA ALA A 72 17.78 -1.03 10.02
C ALA A 72 16.84 -0.94 11.22
N TYR A 73 16.95 0.14 11.99
CA TYR A 73 16.11 0.38 13.15
C TYR A 73 14.62 0.36 12.77
N PHE A 74 13.88 -0.52 13.45
CA PHE A 74 12.45 -0.66 13.25
C PHE A 74 11.73 0.21 14.27
N SER A 75 11.15 1.32 13.81
CA SER A 75 10.47 2.29 14.69
C SER A 75 9.10 1.80 15.14
N ALA A 76 8.64 2.30 16.30
CA ALA A 76 7.34 1.98 16.92
C ALA A 76 6.11 1.90 15.99
N PRO A 77 5.84 2.84 15.05
CA PRO A 77 4.62 2.80 14.24
C PRO A 77 4.63 1.73 13.14
N ARG A 78 5.76 1.07 12.87
CA ARG A 78 5.88 0.07 11.81
C ARG A 78 5.40 -1.30 12.31
N ALA A 79 4.80 -2.06 11.39
CA ALA A 79 4.41 -3.46 11.58
C ALA A 79 5.07 -4.35 10.52
N ARG A 80 5.23 -5.63 10.84
CA ARG A 80 6.08 -6.58 10.11
C ARG A 80 5.45 -7.14 8.84
N GLY A 81 4.18 -6.86 8.57
CA GLY A 81 3.49 -7.38 7.39
C GLY A 81 4.20 -7.11 6.07
N VAL A 82 4.83 -5.94 5.92
CA VAL A 82 5.61 -5.64 4.71
C VAL A 82 6.89 -6.47 4.64
N SER A 83 7.59 -6.68 5.76
CA SER A 83 8.78 -7.55 5.81
C SER A 83 8.42 -9.00 5.48
N LEU A 84 7.30 -9.52 6.01
CA LEU A 84 6.78 -10.85 5.68
C LEU A 84 6.36 -10.96 4.21
N LEU A 85 5.74 -9.90 3.67
CA LEU A 85 5.32 -9.84 2.26
C LEU A 85 6.51 -9.96 1.30
N VAL A 86 7.62 -9.28 1.59
CA VAL A 86 8.82 -9.27 0.73
C VAL A 86 9.76 -10.44 1.00
N ALA A 87 9.64 -11.12 2.15
CA ALA A 87 10.49 -12.23 2.56
C ALA A 87 10.66 -13.35 1.51
N PRO A 88 9.64 -13.75 0.72
CA PRO A 88 9.79 -14.78 -0.30
C PRO A 88 10.79 -14.45 -1.41
N VAL A 89 11.20 -13.18 -1.56
CA VAL A 89 12.24 -12.76 -2.51
C VAL A 89 13.45 -12.19 -1.77
N ALA A 90 13.21 -11.30 -0.80
CA ALA A 90 14.26 -10.55 -0.12
C ALA A 90 15.18 -11.41 0.77
N SER A 91 14.71 -12.58 1.22
CA SER A 91 15.49 -13.47 2.08
C SER A 91 16.66 -14.15 1.38
N TRP A 92 16.58 -14.34 0.06
CA TRP A 92 17.60 -15.04 -0.73
C TRP A 92 18.12 -14.23 -1.93
N SER A 93 17.46 -13.14 -2.31
CA SER A 93 17.86 -12.28 -3.43
C SER A 93 17.89 -10.80 -3.03
N SER A 94 18.94 -10.11 -3.44
CA SER A 94 19.04 -8.64 -3.37
C SER A 94 18.54 -7.95 -4.66
N SER A 95 18.04 -8.71 -5.64
CA SER A 95 17.59 -8.16 -6.92
C SER A 95 16.33 -7.32 -6.76
N THR A 96 16.48 -6.01 -6.92
CA THR A 96 15.34 -5.08 -6.88
C THR A 96 14.36 -5.37 -8.01
N VAL A 97 14.84 -5.70 -9.21
CA VAL A 97 13.98 -6.04 -10.36
C VAL A 97 13.07 -7.22 -10.03
N LEU A 98 13.63 -8.29 -9.46
CA LEU A 98 12.86 -9.47 -9.06
C LEU A 98 11.79 -9.11 -8.03
N LEU A 99 12.16 -8.33 -7.01
CA LEU A 99 11.22 -7.87 -5.98
C LEU A 99 10.08 -7.02 -6.56
N ARG A 100 10.38 -6.07 -7.47
CA ARG A 100 9.37 -5.24 -8.14
C ARG A 100 8.40 -6.08 -8.97
N VAL A 101 8.91 -7.05 -9.73
CA VAL A 101 8.09 -7.94 -10.57
C VAL A 101 7.16 -8.79 -9.69
N TYR A 102 7.70 -9.39 -8.63
CA TYR A 102 6.92 -10.16 -7.66
C TYR A 102 5.79 -9.32 -7.05
N LEU A 103 6.09 -8.12 -6.55
CA LEU A 103 5.09 -7.24 -5.95
C LEU A 103 4.05 -6.75 -6.98
N ALA A 104 4.45 -6.45 -8.23
CA ALA A 104 3.51 -6.05 -9.28
C ALA A 104 2.50 -7.16 -9.61
N VAL A 105 2.98 -8.40 -9.79
CA VAL A 105 2.12 -9.56 -10.07
C VAL A 105 1.20 -9.84 -8.89
N LEU A 106 1.73 -9.85 -7.67
CA LEU A 106 0.95 -10.09 -6.47
C LEU A 106 -0.11 -8.99 -6.27
N SER A 107 0.23 -7.74 -6.56
CA SER A 107 -0.69 -6.62 -6.43
C SER A 107 -1.88 -6.75 -7.40
N GLY A 108 -1.64 -7.08 -8.68
CA GLY A 108 -2.71 -7.31 -9.65
C GLY A 108 -3.59 -8.51 -9.31
N LEU A 109 -2.98 -9.63 -8.88
CA LEU A 109 -3.72 -10.80 -8.41
C LEU A 109 -4.61 -10.45 -7.20
N ALA A 110 -4.07 -9.70 -6.24
CA ALA A 110 -4.79 -9.28 -5.05
C ALA A 110 -5.98 -8.37 -5.40
N LEU A 111 -5.83 -7.44 -6.34
CA LEU A 111 -6.92 -6.60 -6.85
C LEU A 111 -8.03 -7.45 -7.50
N TYR A 112 -7.65 -8.40 -8.36
CA TYR A 112 -8.60 -9.31 -8.99
C TYR A 112 -9.41 -10.11 -7.97
N LEU A 113 -8.73 -10.70 -6.97
CA LEU A 113 -9.37 -11.49 -5.94
C LEU A 113 -10.31 -10.65 -5.06
N ALA A 114 -9.88 -9.45 -4.67
CA ALA A 114 -10.69 -8.55 -3.86
C ALA A 114 -11.95 -8.07 -4.62
N LEU A 115 -11.82 -7.67 -5.89
CA LEU A 115 -12.98 -7.28 -6.72
C LEU A 115 -13.95 -8.45 -6.95
N ARG A 116 -13.44 -9.67 -7.07
CA ARG A 116 -14.27 -10.88 -7.24
C ARG A 116 -15.21 -11.14 -6.08
N VAL A 117 -14.89 -10.68 -4.87
CA VAL A 117 -15.79 -10.79 -3.70
C VAL A 117 -17.14 -10.11 -3.99
N TRP A 118 -17.10 -9.02 -4.76
CA TRP A 118 -18.24 -8.14 -5.06
C TRP A 118 -19.10 -8.57 -6.25
N ARG A 119 -18.75 -9.66 -6.95
CA ARG A 119 -19.38 -10.10 -8.21
C ARG A 119 -20.89 -10.40 -8.14
N HIS A 120 -21.40 -10.63 -6.94
CA HIS A 120 -22.84 -10.89 -6.71
C HIS A 120 -23.60 -9.64 -6.29
N MET A 121 -22.91 -8.55 -5.95
CA MET A 121 -23.48 -7.27 -5.50
C MET A 121 -23.48 -6.21 -6.60
N PHE A 122 -22.47 -6.24 -7.48
CA PHE A 122 -22.32 -5.30 -8.60
C PHE A 122 -22.16 -6.04 -9.92
N GLY A 123 -22.61 -5.42 -11.01
CA GLY A 123 -22.40 -5.95 -12.36
C GLY A 123 -20.92 -5.96 -12.74
N SER A 124 -20.50 -6.90 -13.59
CA SER A 124 -19.10 -7.07 -13.98
C SER A 124 -18.47 -5.81 -14.60
N GLY A 125 -19.23 -5.05 -15.39
CA GLY A 125 -18.77 -3.78 -15.94
C GLY A 125 -18.50 -2.71 -14.88
N VAL A 126 -19.27 -2.71 -13.78
CA VAL A 126 -19.05 -1.80 -12.64
C VAL A 126 -17.78 -2.20 -11.91
N LEU A 127 -17.55 -3.49 -11.67
CA LEU A 127 -16.35 -3.97 -11.00
C LEU A 127 -15.08 -3.75 -11.83
N ALA A 128 -15.15 -3.98 -13.14
CA ALA A 128 -14.05 -3.69 -14.04
C ALA A 128 -13.73 -2.18 -14.06
N LEU A 129 -14.76 -1.32 -14.15
CA LEU A 129 -14.55 0.12 -14.11
C LEU A 129 -14.03 0.60 -12.75
N ALA A 130 -14.55 0.09 -11.63
CA ALA A 130 -14.05 0.41 -10.29
C ALA A 130 -12.58 0.02 -10.14
N GLY A 131 -12.23 -1.19 -10.59
CA GLY A 131 -10.85 -1.64 -10.66
C GLY A 131 -9.98 -0.72 -11.53
N ALA A 132 -10.46 -0.32 -12.71
CA ALA A 132 -9.72 0.56 -13.61
C ALA A 132 -9.55 1.98 -13.04
N LEU A 133 -10.57 2.55 -12.41
CA LEU A 133 -10.48 3.85 -11.73
C LEU A 133 -9.44 3.82 -10.62
N PHE A 134 -9.44 2.77 -9.78
CA PHE A 134 -8.46 2.63 -8.71
C PHE A 134 -7.05 2.33 -9.24
N ALA A 135 -6.93 1.43 -10.20
CA ALA A 135 -5.67 0.98 -10.80
C ALA A 135 -5.00 2.03 -11.70
N SER A 136 -5.73 3.04 -12.16
CA SER A 136 -5.18 4.13 -12.98
C SER A 136 -4.68 5.33 -12.19
N LEU A 137 -4.96 5.38 -10.87
CA LEU A 137 -4.38 6.40 -10.01
C LEU A 137 -2.86 6.26 -9.99
N TRP A 138 -2.14 7.37 -10.19
CA TRP A 138 -0.68 7.40 -10.14
C TRP A 138 -0.15 6.83 -8.83
N VAL A 139 -0.86 7.10 -7.72
CA VAL A 139 -0.52 6.62 -6.37
C VAL A 139 -0.60 5.09 -6.32
N THR A 140 -1.67 4.50 -6.86
CA THR A 140 -1.87 3.05 -6.87
C THR A 140 -0.84 2.35 -7.76
N LEU A 141 -0.58 2.90 -8.96
CA LEU A 141 0.46 2.39 -9.87
C LEU A 141 1.83 2.46 -9.22
N PHE A 142 2.19 3.61 -8.65
CA PHE A 142 3.50 3.85 -8.06
C PHE A 142 3.75 2.97 -6.84
N TYR A 143 2.79 2.85 -5.90
CA TYR A 143 3.00 2.13 -4.64
C TYR A 143 2.68 0.64 -4.68
N GLY A 144 1.91 0.16 -5.66
CA GLY A 144 1.62 -1.28 -5.78
C GLY A 144 2.85 -2.18 -5.88
N PRO A 145 3.88 -1.86 -6.71
CA PRO A 145 5.12 -2.64 -6.77
C PRO A 145 6.16 -2.20 -5.72
N GLN A 146 5.75 -1.46 -4.68
CA GLN A 146 6.64 -1.01 -3.60
C GLN A 146 6.43 -1.77 -2.30
N ALA A 147 7.51 -1.93 -1.53
CA ALA A 147 7.50 -2.54 -0.21
C ALA A 147 6.89 -1.56 0.80
N MET A 148 5.58 -1.35 0.68
CA MET A 148 4.81 -0.38 1.45
C MET A 148 3.46 -0.98 1.85
N PRO A 149 2.92 -0.65 3.03
CA PRO A 149 1.74 -1.32 3.55
C PRO A 149 0.42 -0.85 2.90
N ASN A 150 0.38 0.38 2.39
CA ASN A 150 -0.86 1.10 2.07
C ASN A 150 -1.76 0.40 1.04
N TYR A 151 -1.16 -0.13 -0.02
CA TYR A 151 -1.89 -0.86 -1.05
C TYR A 151 -2.55 -2.12 -0.47
N TRP A 152 -1.83 -2.86 0.37
CA TRP A 152 -2.30 -4.09 0.98
C TRP A 152 -3.41 -3.85 2.01
N VAL A 153 -3.35 -2.73 2.75
CA VAL A 153 -4.46 -2.28 3.59
C VAL A 153 -5.70 -1.98 2.73
N ALA A 154 -5.54 -1.34 1.57
CA ALA A 154 -6.65 -1.05 0.67
C ALA A 154 -7.30 -2.33 0.13
N ILE A 155 -6.50 -3.32 -0.28
CA ILE A 155 -7.00 -4.64 -0.71
C ILE A 155 -7.71 -5.37 0.44
N GLY A 156 -7.12 -5.37 1.63
CA GLY A 156 -7.73 -5.96 2.82
C GLY A 156 -9.08 -5.32 3.14
N ALA A 157 -9.18 -3.99 3.06
CA ALA A 157 -10.42 -3.25 3.27
C ALA A 157 -11.48 -3.59 2.22
N LEU A 158 -11.09 -3.64 0.94
CA LEU A 158 -11.99 -3.99 -0.16
C LEU A 158 -12.53 -5.43 -0.03
N ALA A 159 -11.67 -6.39 0.33
CA ALA A 159 -12.07 -7.78 0.52
C ALA A 159 -12.96 -7.93 1.78
N CYS A 160 -12.56 -7.33 2.89
CA CYS A 160 -13.28 -7.38 4.16
C CYS A 160 -14.69 -6.78 4.05
N ALA A 161 -14.80 -5.56 3.50
CA ALA A 161 -16.08 -4.89 3.28
C ALA A 161 -17.00 -5.63 2.29
N GLY A 162 -16.44 -6.37 1.32
CA GLY A 162 -17.22 -7.17 0.38
C GLY A 162 -17.66 -8.53 0.94
N CYS A 163 -16.85 -9.14 1.79
CA CYS A 163 -17.15 -10.41 2.44
C CYS A 163 -18.22 -10.24 3.54
N PHE A 164 -18.23 -9.09 4.21
CA PHE A 164 -19.16 -8.82 5.31
C PHE A 164 -20.65 -8.96 4.93
N PRO A 165 -21.17 -8.31 3.86
CA PRO A 165 -22.55 -8.51 3.42
C PRO A 165 -22.91 -9.98 3.17
N ARG A 166 -21.97 -10.76 2.63
CA ARG A 166 -22.17 -12.19 2.32
C ARG A 166 -22.26 -13.02 3.60
N ALA A 167 -21.32 -12.82 4.52
CA ALA A 167 -21.30 -13.50 5.81
C ALA A 167 -22.52 -13.12 6.68
N ARG A 168 -23.05 -11.91 6.50
CA ARG A 168 -24.30 -11.47 7.13
C ARG A 168 -25.52 -12.17 6.54
N THR A 169 -25.63 -12.26 5.21
CA THR A 169 -26.78 -12.89 4.54
C THR A 169 -26.81 -14.40 4.70
N ASP A 170 -25.64 -15.05 4.71
CA ASP A 170 -25.51 -16.49 4.86
C ASP A 170 -24.38 -16.83 5.85
N PRO A 171 -24.72 -17.13 7.13
CA PRO A 171 -23.76 -17.53 8.15
C PRO A 171 -23.07 -18.89 7.90
N ARG A 172 -23.43 -19.61 6.82
CA ARG A 172 -22.77 -20.84 6.36
C ARG A 172 -21.84 -20.59 5.16
N ASP A 173 -21.76 -19.36 4.65
CA ASP A 173 -20.74 -18.98 3.66
C ASP A 173 -19.37 -18.89 4.36
N HIS A 174 -18.75 -20.05 4.57
CA HIS A 174 -17.43 -20.15 5.18
C HIS A 174 -16.37 -19.38 4.40
N ALA A 175 -16.49 -19.30 3.06
CA ALA A 175 -15.56 -18.53 2.25
C ALA A 175 -15.65 -17.03 2.56
N ALA A 176 -16.87 -16.50 2.78
CA ALA A 176 -17.04 -15.11 3.21
C ALA A 176 -16.52 -14.87 4.64
N LEU A 177 -16.73 -15.79 5.58
CA LEU A 177 -16.19 -15.67 6.94
C LEU A 177 -14.66 -15.70 6.95
N TRP A 178 -14.04 -16.62 6.20
CA TRP A 178 -12.58 -16.67 6.05
C TRP A 178 -12.04 -15.46 5.31
N GLY A 179 -12.75 -14.96 4.29
CA GLY A 179 -12.37 -13.73 3.60
C GLY A 179 -12.47 -12.49 4.49
N LEU A 180 -13.44 -12.46 5.41
CA LEU A 180 -13.60 -11.40 6.42
C LEU A 180 -12.44 -11.42 7.43
N ALA A 181 -12.15 -12.59 8.01
CA ALA A 181 -11.04 -12.78 8.93
C ALA A 181 -9.69 -12.51 8.25
N GLY A 182 -9.48 -13.03 7.04
CA GLY A 182 -8.26 -12.85 6.26
C GLY A 182 -8.03 -11.40 5.83
N GLY A 183 -9.10 -10.68 5.44
CA GLY A 183 -9.01 -9.25 5.12
C GLY A 183 -8.64 -8.40 6.34
N ALA A 184 -9.26 -8.67 7.50
CA ALA A 184 -8.92 -8.02 8.76
C ALA A 184 -7.48 -8.32 9.20
N ALA A 185 -7.05 -9.58 9.11
CA ALA A 185 -5.69 -10.00 9.42
C ALA A 185 -4.66 -9.34 8.50
N LEU A 186 -4.92 -9.29 7.19
CA LEU A 186 -4.05 -8.61 6.24
C LEU A 186 -3.88 -7.13 6.58
N MET A 187 -4.98 -6.41 6.83
CA MET A 187 -4.89 -5.00 7.22
C MET A 187 -4.10 -4.82 8.51
N ALA A 188 -4.40 -5.64 9.53
CA ALA A 188 -3.77 -5.52 10.84
C ALA A 188 -2.27 -5.84 10.79
N LEU A 189 -1.87 -6.84 10.00
CA LEU A 189 -0.47 -7.21 9.80
C LEU A 189 0.33 -6.08 9.13
N MET A 190 -0.32 -5.33 8.22
CA MET A 190 0.28 -4.21 7.51
C MET A 190 0.31 -2.95 8.38
N ARG A 191 -0.83 -2.60 8.98
CA ARG A 191 -1.07 -1.41 9.81
C ARG A 191 -2.22 -1.70 10.81
N PRO A 192 -1.91 -2.08 12.06
CA PRO A 192 -2.92 -2.43 13.07
C PRO A 192 -3.97 -1.33 13.28
N MET A 193 -3.53 -0.07 13.37
CA MET A 193 -4.42 1.07 13.60
C MET A 193 -5.37 1.32 12.43
N ASP A 194 -4.87 1.26 11.19
CA ASP A 194 -5.72 1.43 10.00
C ASP A 194 -6.78 0.33 9.91
N ALA A 195 -6.44 -0.89 10.31
CA ALA A 195 -7.38 -2.01 10.31
C ALA A 195 -8.57 -1.72 11.21
N VAL A 196 -8.33 -1.21 12.43
CA VAL A 196 -9.38 -0.83 13.38
C VAL A 196 -10.32 0.21 12.76
N TRP A 197 -9.77 1.29 12.18
CA TRP A 197 -10.56 2.33 11.54
C TRP A 197 -11.36 1.80 10.34
N ALA A 198 -10.78 0.94 9.51
CA ALA A 198 -11.44 0.39 8.33
C ALA A 198 -12.59 -0.58 8.66
N VAL A 199 -12.47 -1.38 9.73
CA VAL A 199 -13.50 -2.37 10.11
C VAL A 199 -14.52 -1.86 11.13
N LEU A 200 -14.30 -0.68 11.71
CA LEU A 200 -15.20 -0.09 12.72
C LEU A 200 -16.67 -0.11 12.30
N PRO A 201 -17.06 0.33 11.07
CA PRO A 201 -18.45 0.26 10.64
C PRO A 201 -19.01 -1.17 10.58
N LEU A 202 -18.17 -2.14 10.20
CA LEU A 202 -18.56 -3.55 10.10
C LEU A 202 -18.81 -4.14 11.49
N LEU A 203 -17.93 -3.84 12.45
CA LEU A 203 -18.09 -4.26 13.84
C LEU A 203 -19.34 -3.66 14.48
N VAL A 204 -19.55 -2.35 14.33
CA VAL A 204 -20.75 -1.66 14.86
C VAL A 204 -22.01 -2.28 14.27
N LEU A 205 -22.07 -2.44 12.95
CA LEU A 205 -23.23 -3.02 12.29
C LEU A 205 -23.49 -4.47 12.74
N ALA A 206 -22.44 -5.29 12.84
CA ALA A 206 -22.56 -6.67 13.30
C ALA A 206 -23.02 -6.78 14.76
N LEU A 207 -22.58 -5.85 15.62
CA LEU A 207 -23.00 -5.78 17.02
C LEU A 207 -24.47 -5.37 17.15
N LEU A 208 -24.89 -4.34 16.42
CA LEU A 208 -26.28 -3.87 16.40
C LEU A 208 -27.24 -4.96 15.91
N GLU A 209 -26.83 -5.71 14.88
CA GLU A 209 -27.61 -6.81 14.30
C GLU A 209 -27.38 -8.17 15.02
N ARG A 210 -26.54 -8.20 16.06
CA ARG A 210 -26.19 -9.39 16.88
C ARG A 210 -25.66 -10.58 16.06
N HIS A 211 -24.85 -10.31 15.04
CA HIS A 211 -24.24 -11.33 14.17
C HIS A 211 -22.92 -11.87 14.75
N GLY A 212 -23.02 -12.87 15.64
CA GLY A 212 -21.86 -13.44 16.36
C GLY A 212 -20.73 -13.98 15.47
N LYS A 213 -21.03 -14.67 14.35
CA LYS A 213 -20.00 -15.24 13.48
C LYS A 213 -19.16 -14.17 12.75
N PRO A 214 -19.76 -13.16 12.08
CA PRO A 214 -19.01 -12.01 11.56
C PRO A 214 -18.17 -11.28 12.61
N ILE A 215 -18.70 -11.08 13.83
CA ILE A 215 -17.94 -10.47 14.93
C ILE A 215 -16.71 -11.32 15.25
N ALA A 216 -16.90 -12.63 15.50
CA ALA A 216 -15.81 -13.53 15.82
C ALA A 216 -14.75 -13.57 14.71
N ALA A 217 -15.16 -13.59 13.44
CA ALA A 217 -14.24 -13.57 12.30
C ALA A 217 -13.43 -12.27 12.22
N LEU A 218 -14.07 -11.11 12.41
CA LEU A 218 -13.38 -9.81 12.43
C LEU A 218 -12.37 -9.73 13.58
N LEU A 219 -12.80 -10.07 14.80
CA LEU A 219 -11.93 -10.03 15.99
C LEU A 219 -10.78 -11.03 15.89
N ALA A 220 -11.04 -12.25 15.42
CA ALA A 220 -10.00 -13.25 15.19
C ALA A 220 -8.99 -12.79 14.15
N GLY A 221 -9.45 -12.19 13.05
CA GLY A 221 -8.58 -11.61 12.02
C GLY A 221 -7.70 -10.47 12.56
N LEU A 222 -8.31 -9.50 13.25
CA LEU A 222 -7.60 -8.38 13.88
C LEU A 222 -6.56 -8.87 14.89
N ALA A 223 -6.93 -9.81 15.76
CA ALA A 223 -6.04 -10.38 16.76
C ALA A 223 -4.87 -11.12 16.10
N ALA A 224 -5.15 -11.99 15.13
CA ALA A 224 -4.12 -12.73 14.41
C ALA A 224 -3.13 -11.81 13.67
N GLY A 225 -3.64 -10.79 12.98
CA GLY A 225 -2.78 -9.84 12.26
C GLY A 225 -2.00 -8.88 13.17
N SER A 226 -2.53 -8.57 14.37
CA SER A 226 -1.86 -7.67 15.32
C SER A 226 -0.95 -8.39 16.31
N ALA A 227 -1.01 -9.73 16.40
CA ALA A 227 -0.33 -10.51 17.44
C ALA A 227 1.17 -10.21 17.50
N GLU A 228 1.87 -10.27 16.38
CA GLU A 228 3.31 -9.98 16.31
C GLU A 228 3.62 -8.55 16.77
N TRP A 229 2.84 -7.57 16.34
CA TRP A 229 3.03 -6.17 16.71
C TRP A 229 2.79 -5.94 18.21
N VAL A 230 1.80 -6.63 18.80
CA VAL A 230 1.55 -6.56 20.24
C VAL A 230 2.67 -7.24 21.03
N ILE A 231 3.11 -8.43 20.62
CA ILE A 231 4.22 -9.14 21.28
C ILE A 231 5.49 -8.29 21.26
N GLU A 232 5.85 -7.76 20.08
CA GLU A 232 6.97 -6.85 19.93
C GLU A 232 6.87 -5.64 20.84
N ALA A 233 5.66 -5.09 21.03
CA ALA A 233 5.47 -3.95 21.92
C ALA A 233 5.97 -4.25 23.34
N PHE A 234 5.70 -5.45 23.86
CA PHE A 234 6.15 -5.86 25.18
C PHE A 234 7.63 -6.24 25.23
N VAL A 235 8.19 -6.86 24.19
CA VAL A 235 9.59 -7.33 24.22
C VAL A 235 10.62 -6.27 23.80
N GLY A 236 10.20 -5.24 23.06
CA GLY A 236 11.15 -4.29 22.43
C GLY A 236 10.80 -2.81 22.53
N TYR A 237 9.57 -2.44 22.96
CA TYR A 237 9.12 -1.04 23.00
C TYR A 237 8.61 -0.59 24.38
N GLY A 238 8.87 -1.34 25.45
CA GLY A 238 8.44 -0.96 26.80
C GLY A 238 6.95 -1.13 27.08
N GLY A 239 6.24 -1.88 26.24
CA GLY A 239 4.81 -2.16 26.38
C GLY A 239 3.93 -1.52 25.30
N LEU A 240 2.66 -1.91 25.29
CA LEU A 240 1.69 -1.48 24.29
C LEU A 240 1.45 0.04 24.29
N LEU A 241 1.24 0.64 25.48
CA LEU A 241 0.97 2.07 25.60
C LEU A 241 2.19 2.91 25.21
N GLN A 242 3.39 2.46 25.58
CA GLN A 242 4.63 3.14 25.20
C GLN A 242 4.83 3.10 23.68
N ARG A 243 4.64 1.93 23.03
CA ARG A 243 4.72 1.82 21.56
C ARG A 243 3.70 2.73 20.86
N LEU A 244 2.49 2.87 21.40
CA LEU A 244 1.47 3.78 20.86
C LEU A 244 1.88 5.25 21.04
N SER A 245 2.40 5.61 22.22
CA SER A 245 2.91 6.95 22.52
C SER A 245 4.07 7.34 21.59
N ASP A 246 5.06 6.45 21.46
CA ASP A 246 6.22 6.64 20.57
C ASP A 246 5.77 6.70 19.11
N GLY A 247 4.84 5.82 18.71
CA GLY A 247 4.21 5.84 17.40
C GLY A 247 3.55 7.19 17.09
N SER A 248 2.81 7.73 18.06
CA SER A 248 2.17 9.04 17.98
C SER A 248 3.22 10.15 17.83
N ALA A 249 4.23 10.19 18.71
CA ALA A 249 5.30 11.19 18.68
C ALA A 249 6.06 11.16 17.33
N ILE A 250 6.41 9.96 16.84
CA ILE A 250 7.08 9.77 15.55
C ILE A 250 6.22 10.26 14.39
N GLN A 251 4.89 10.15 14.49
CA GLN A 251 3.94 10.66 13.49
C GLN A 251 3.61 12.16 13.64
N GLY A 252 4.30 12.88 14.52
CA GLY A 252 4.09 14.32 14.73
C GLY A 252 3.04 14.65 15.78
N GLY A 253 2.71 13.68 16.63
CA GLY A 253 1.68 13.77 17.66
C GLY A 253 0.28 13.56 17.08
N LEU A 254 -0.29 12.38 17.31
CA LEU A 254 -1.71 12.14 17.04
C LEU A 254 -2.55 13.09 17.91
N GLY A 255 -3.45 13.81 17.26
CA GLY A 255 -4.28 14.84 17.87
C GLY A 255 -5.20 15.42 16.80
N TRP A 256 -6.04 16.40 17.13
CA TRP A 256 -6.88 17.03 16.12
C TRP A 256 -6.06 17.91 15.19
N HIS A 257 -5.98 17.53 13.92
CA HIS A 257 -5.26 18.22 12.85
C HIS A 257 -6.13 18.34 11.61
N PHE A 258 -6.21 19.50 10.96
CA PHE A 258 -6.99 19.65 9.73
C PHE A 258 -6.11 19.48 8.47
N ALA A 259 -5.88 18.24 8.05
CA ALA A 259 -4.94 17.88 6.98
C ALA A 259 -5.58 17.74 5.58
N VAL A 260 -6.85 18.13 5.40
CA VAL A 260 -7.55 18.05 4.10
C VAL A 260 -6.77 18.76 2.98
N ALA A 261 -6.31 19.98 3.26
CA ALA A 261 -5.51 20.76 2.31
C ALA A 261 -4.12 20.13 2.06
N ASP A 262 -3.56 19.46 3.05
CA ASP A 262 -2.26 18.79 2.95
C ASP A 262 -2.35 17.55 2.07
N GLN A 263 -3.44 16.78 2.18
CA GLN A 263 -3.70 15.65 1.29
C GLN A 263 -3.76 16.12 -0.17
N LEU A 264 -4.45 17.23 -0.45
CA LEU A 264 -4.50 17.84 -1.79
C LEU A 264 -3.11 18.28 -2.28
N ARG A 265 -2.31 18.93 -1.40
CA ARG A 265 -0.92 19.32 -1.72
C ARG A 265 -0.06 18.13 -2.12
N SER A 266 -0.30 16.98 -1.50
CA SER A 266 0.47 15.77 -1.73
C SER A 266 0.19 15.09 -3.08
N LEU A 267 -0.99 15.32 -3.69
CA LEU A 267 -1.42 14.68 -4.94
C LEU A 267 -0.56 15.04 -6.15
N GLY A 268 0.21 16.12 -6.10
CA GLY A 268 1.13 16.56 -7.16
C GLY A 268 2.44 15.76 -7.26
N GLY A 269 2.50 14.53 -6.75
CA GLY A 269 3.71 13.69 -6.79
C GLY A 269 4.63 13.81 -5.56
N ARG A 270 4.18 14.44 -4.46
CA ARG A 270 4.95 14.49 -3.21
C ARG A 270 4.72 13.19 -2.43
N ALA A 271 5.73 12.31 -2.44
CA ALA A 271 5.63 10.99 -1.80
C ALA A 271 5.37 11.05 -0.28
N LEU A 272 5.89 12.08 0.38
CA LEU A 272 5.65 12.41 1.78
C LEU A 272 5.91 13.92 1.97
N CYS A 273 5.05 14.63 2.68
CA CYS A 273 5.28 16.03 3.03
C CYS A 273 5.07 16.26 4.54
N ARG A 274 6.12 16.76 5.21
CA ARG A 274 6.14 16.97 6.67
C ARG A 274 7.10 18.11 7.04
N PRO A 275 6.62 19.30 7.46
CA PRO A 275 5.24 19.78 7.35
C PRO A 275 4.81 19.93 5.88
N CYS A 276 3.52 19.86 5.58
CA CYS A 276 3.04 19.96 4.20
C CYS A 276 2.77 21.42 3.78
N THR A 277 3.84 22.19 3.60
CA THR A 277 3.76 23.60 3.18
C THR A 277 3.92 23.77 1.66
N GLY A 278 3.66 24.98 1.16
CA GLY A 278 3.82 25.36 -0.24
C GLY A 278 2.51 25.35 -1.06
N ALA A 279 2.65 25.69 -2.35
CA ALA A 279 1.54 25.86 -3.27
C ALA A 279 0.77 24.56 -3.55
N GLN A 280 -0.53 24.70 -3.82
CA GLN A 280 -1.35 23.59 -4.29
C GLN A 280 -0.92 23.17 -5.71
N PRO A 281 -1.03 21.88 -6.06
CA PRO A 281 -0.88 21.41 -7.42
C PRO A 281 -1.88 22.08 -8.37
N ASN A 282 -1.61 22.00 -9.66
CA ASN A 282 -2.54 22.45 -10.70
C ASN A 282 -3.94 21.82 -10.46
N PRO A 283 -5.05 22.60 -10.55
CA PRO A 283 -6.40 22.09 -10.36
C PRO A 283 -6.76 20.85 -11.18
N ALA A 284 -6.16 20.67 -12.36
CA ALA A 284 -6.32 19.47 -13.17
C ALA A 284 -5.89 18.18 -12.41
N VAL A 285 -4.89 18.27 -11.53
CA VAL A 285 -4.40 17.17 -10.68
C VAL A 285 -5.37 16.86 -9.53
N THR A 286 -6.03 17.87 -8.97
CA THR A 286 -6.89 17.72 -7.79
C THR A 286 -8.37 17.57 -8.11
N ALA A 287 -8.81 17.91 -9.34
CA ALA A 287 -10.21 17.87 -9.76
C ALA A 287 -10.90 16.53 -9.48
N TRP A 288 -10.24 15.41 -9.77
CA TRP A 288 -10.80 14.07 -9.53
C TRP A 288 -11.08 13.81 -8.06
N TRP A 289 -10.31 14.40 -7.14
CA TRP A 289 -10.46 14.22 -5.70
C TRP A 289 -11.75 14.87 -5.18
N TYR A 290 -12.16 15.99 -5.80
CA TYR A 290 -13.46 16.63 -5.52
C TYR A 290 -14.62 15.91 -6.21
N VAL A 291 -14.42 15.39 -7.43
CA VAL A 291 -15.46 14.68 -8.18
C VAL A 291 -15.78 13.31 -7.58
N LEU A 292 -14.79 12.62 -7.01
CA LEU A 292 -14.94 11.28 -6.44
C LEU A 292 -16.05 11.18 -5.38
N PRO A 293 -16.09 12.00 -4.30
CA PRO A 293 -17.17 11.92 -3.32
C PRO A 293 -18.54 12.24 -3.93
N LEU A 294 -18.63 13.15 -4.91
CA LEU A 294 -19.88 13.46 -5.59
C LEU A 294 -20.41 12.27 -6.41
N LEU A 295 -19.53 11.59 -7.15
CA LEU A 295 -19.89 10.36 -7.87
C LEU A 295 -20.27 9.23 -6.91
N ALA A 296 -19.57 9.12 -5.78
CA ALA A 296 -19.87 8.10 -4.77
C ALA A 296 -21.24 8.34 -4.11
N LEU A 297 -21.59 9.60 -3.79
CA LEU A 297 -22.92 9.98 -3.30
C LEU A 297 -24.01 9.75 -4.36
N LEU A 298 -23.75 10.08 -5.63
CA LEU A 298 -24.67 9.75 -6.73
C LEU A 298 -24.89 8.23 -6.83
N GLY A 299 -23.83 7.43 -6.70
CA GLY A 299 -23.91 5.98 -6.64
C GLY A 299 -24.78 5.48 -5.49
N LEU A 300 -24.70 6.10 -4.31
CA LEU A 300 -25.59 5.83 -3.18
C LEU A 300 -27.05 6.14 -3.51
N VAL A 301 -27.33 7.33 -4.05
CA VAL A 301 -28.70 7.73 -4.43
C VAL A 301 -29.30 6.73 -5.43
N LEU A 302 -28.51 6.30 -6.43
CA LEU A 302 -28.92 5.29 -7.41
C LEU A 302 -29.15 3.92 -6.75
N ALA A 303 -28.30 3.52 -5.82
CA ALA A 303 -28.46 2.28 -5.07
C ALA A 303 -29.72 2.29 -4.20
N VAL A 304 -30.05 3.42 -3.56
CA VAL A 304 -31.28 3.62 -2.77
C VAL A 304 -32.51 3.51 -3.66
N ARG A 305 -32.52 4.22 -4.80
CA ARG A 305 -33.64 4.17 -5.76
C ARG A 305 -33.86 2.76 -6.31
N ALA A 306 -32.78 2.00 -6.51
CA ALA A 306 -32.82 0.62 -6.96
C ALA A 306 -32.96 -0.42 -5.83
N ARG A 307 -33.21 0.01 -4.57
CA ARG A 307 -33.35 -0.86 -3.37
C ARG A 307 -32.18 -1.83 -3.13
N ARG A 308 -30.97 -1.41 -3.48
CA ARG A 308 -29.70 -2.17 -3.33
C ARG A 308 -28.68 -1.41 -2.48
N THR A 309 -29.16 -0.66 -1.50
CA THR A 309 -28.38 0.23 -0.62
C THR A 309 -27.25 -0.43 0.17
N PRO A 310 -27.43 -1.62 0.80
CA PRO A 310 -26.50 -2.06 1.84
C PRO A 310 -25.04 -2.21 1.41
N PRO A 311 -24.70 -2.85 0.26
CA PRO A 311 -23.32 -2.97 -0.19
C PRO A 311 -22.63 -1.61 -0.41
N THR A 312 -23.36 -0.66 -1.00
CA THR A 312 -22.84 0.70 -1.25
C THR A 312 -22.62 1.45 0.04
N LEU A 313 -23.57 1.40 0.97
CA LEU A 313 -23.45 2.08 2.26
C LEU A 313 -22.29 1.54 3.09
N ILE A 314 -22.08 0.22 3.09
CA ILE A 314 -20.94 -0.42 3.77
C ILE A 314 -19.61 0.08 3.20
N ALA A 315 -19.47 0.11 1.86
CA ALA A 315 -18.26 0.62 1.21
C ALA A 315 -17.99 2.10 1.59
N LEU A 316 -19.03 2.94 1.57
CA LEU A 316 -18.91 4.36 1.93
C LEU A 316 -18.54 4.57 3.39
N ALA A 317 -19.17 3.82 4.31
CA ALA A 317 -18.90 3.93 5.74
C ALA A 317 -17.45 3.53 6.05
N CYS A 318 -16.98 2.40 5.50
CA CYS A 318 -15.60 1.95 5.66
C CYS A 318 -14.60 2.93 5.03
N ALA A 319 -14.94 3.53 3.88
CA ALA A 319 -14.10 4.54 3.26
C ALA A 319 -13.97 5.80 4.13
N ALA A 320 -15.09 6.26 4.71
CA ALA A 320 -15.12 7.43 5.57
C ALA A 320 -14.30 7.22 6.85
N THR A 321 -14.48 6.09 7.54
CA THR A 321 -13.72 5.80 8.77
C THR A 321 -12.24 5.54 8.49
N ALA A 322 -11.89 4.89 7.37
CA ALA A 322 -10.49 4.71 6.97
C ALA A 322 -9.80 6.03 6.59
N ALA A 323 -10.53 7.00 6.01
CA ALA A 323 -9.99 8.32 5.67
C ALA A 323 -9.84 9.24 6.89
N PHE A 324 -10.72 9.08 7.88
CA PHE A 324 -10.81 9.95 9.05
C PHE A 324 -9.47 10.26 9.74
N PRO A 325 -8.64 9.27 10.15
CA PRO A 325 -7.38 9.57 10.84
C PRO A 325 -6.41 10.42 9.99
N TYR A 326 -6.46 10.27 8.67
CA TYR A 326 -5.56 10.97 7.75
C TYR A 326 -6.02 12.37 7.33
N LEU A 327 -7.31 12.64 7.50
CA LEU A 327 -7.89 13.96 7.24
C LEU A 327 -7.92 14.82 8.51
N PHE A 328 -8.06 14.17 9.68
CA PHE A 328 -8.41 14.87 10.93
C PHE A 328 -7.48 14.58 12.12
N LEU A 329 -6.64 13.54 12.09
CA LEU A 329 -5.85 13.13 13.26
C LEU A 329 -4.32 13.22 13.09
N ILE A 330 -3.83 13.54 11.89
CA ILE A 330 -2.40 13.56 11.56
C ILE A 330 -2.05 14.88 10.88
N GLY A 331 -1.02 15.59 11.37
CA GLY A 331 -0.59 16.91 10.87
C GLY A 331 0.36 16.89 9.68
N TYR A 332 0.36 15.83 8.87
CA TYR A 332 1.18 15.69 7.67
C TYR A 332 0.48 14.79 6.64
N ALA A 333 0.93 14.83 5.38
CA ALA A 333 0.25 14.11 4.31
C ALA A 333 1.18 13.23 3.47
N ALA A 334 0.61 12.13 3.01
CA ALA A 334 1.15 11.29 1.98
C ALA A 334 -0.02 10.74 1.17
N PRO A 335 0.01 10.83 -0.17
CA PRO A 335 -1.16 10.54 -1.00
C PRO A 335 -1.60 9.08 -0.88
N ARG A 336 -0.66 8.19 -0.53
CA ARG A 336 -0.88 6.76 -0.26
C ARG A 336 -1.76 6.46 0.95
N PHE A 337 -1.93 7.39 1.90
CA PHE A 337 -2.71 7.13 3.11
C PHE A 337 -4.20 6.89 2.82
N LEU A 338 -4.72 7.52 1.78
CA LEU A 338 -6.14 7.44 1.42
C LEU A 338 -6.46 6.31 0.42
N LEU A 339 -5.50 5.44 0.07
CA LEU A 339 -5.74 4.31 -0.84
C LEU A 339 -6.92 3.40 -0.41
N PRO A 340 -7.09 3.06 0.89
CA PRO A 340 -8.25 2.28 1.32
C PRO A 340 -9.58 2.99 1.07
N ALA A 341 -9.63 4.31 1.27
CA ALA A 341 -10.82 5.09 0.95
C ALA A 341 -11.06 5.13 -0.57
N TYR A 342 -10.03 5.37 -1.37
CA TYR A 342 -10.17 5.46 -2.83
C TYR A 342 -10.69 4.16 -3.46
N VAL A 343 -10.20 2.99 -3.04
CA VAL A 343 -10.67 1.72 -3.61
C VAL A 343 -12.13 1.43 -3.25
N LEU A 344 -12.55 1.78 -2.02
CA LEU A 344 -13.92 1.59 -1.56
C LEU A 344 -14.90 2.57 -2.24
N LEU A 345 -14.49 3.83 -2.42
CA LEU A 345 -15.27 4.85 -3.15
C LEU A 345 -15.35 4.58 -4.65
N ALA A 346 -14.38 3.86 -5.23
CA ALA A 346 -14.38 3.51 -6.65
C ALA A 346 -15.57 2.63 -7.05
N LEU A 347 -16.10 1.80 -6.14
CA LEU A 347 -17.28 0.96 -6.38
C LEU A 347 -18.55 1.79 -6.69
N PRO A 348 -19.04 2.66 -5.80
CA PRO A 348 -20.21 3.49 -6.09
C PRO A 348 -19.95 4.53 -7.19
N ALA A 349 -18.72 5.05 -7.31
CA ALA A 349 -18.39 5.97 -8.39
C ALA A 349 -18.51 5.29 -9.77
N ALA A 350 -17.99 4.07 -9.92
CA ALA A 350 -18.13 3.29 -11.14
C ALA A 350 -19.59 2.95 -11.44
N ASP A 351 -20.38 2.62 -10.42
CA ASP A 351 -21.81 2.33 -10.56
C ASP A 351 -22.58 3.55 -11.10
N ALA A 352 -22.29 4.74 -10.58
CA ALA A 352 -22.84 5.99 -11.07
C ALA A 352 -22.48 6.26 -12.54
N LEU A 353 -21.20 6.12 -12.90
CA LEU A 353 -20.72 6.32 -14.27
C LEU A 353 -21.37 5.34 -15.26
N VAL A 354 -21.46 4.05 -14.89
CA VAL A 354 -22.11 3.02 -15.74
C VAL A 354 -23.59 3.34 -15.92
N HIS A 355 -24.27 3.85 -14.90
CA HIS A 355 -25.67 4.25 -14.99
C HIS A 355 -25.85 5.44 -15.94
N LEU A 356 -25.00 6.47 -15.84
CA LEU A 356 -25.05 7.66 -16.69
C LEU A 356 -24.93 7.31 -18.19
N VAL A 357 -24.05 6.38 -18.55
CA VAL A 357 -23.81 6.02 -19.97
C VAL A 357 -24.79 5.00 -20.56
N ARG A 358 -25.61 4.36 -19.70
CA ARG A 358 -26.63 3.37 -20.11
C ARG A 358 -28.05 3.93 -20.13
N ALA A 359 -28.27 5.18 -19.73
CA ALA A 359 -29.59 5.78 -19.72
C ALA A 359 -30.23 5.81 -21.13
N PRO A 360 -31.55 5.54 -21.26
CA PRO A 360 -32.21 5.30 -22.55
C PRO A 360 -32.40 6.55 -23.44
N ASN A 361 -32.22 7.76 -22.91
CA ASN A 361 -32.46 9.00 -23.66
C ASN A 361 -31.33 9.26 -24.68
N GLY A 362 -31.51 8.87 -25.94
CA GLY A 362 -30.45 8.79 -26.96
C GLY A 362 -29.60 10.05 -27.19
N GLY A 363 -30.17 11.26 -27.10
CA GLY A 363 -29.43 12.52 -27.18
C GLY A 363 -28.54 12.76 -25.95
N TRP A 364 -29.14 12.67 -24.75
CA TRP A 364 -28.44 12.78 -23.47
C TRP A 364 -27.37 11.71 -23.30
N ARG A 365 -27.64 10.48 -23.76
CA ARG A 365 -26.70 9.36 -23.70
C ARG A 365 -25.43 9.65 -24.50
N ARG A 366 -25.53 10.17 -25.73
CA ARG A 366 -24.36 10.52 -26.55
C ARG A 366 -23.51 11.59 -25.87
N LEU A 367 -24.15 12.62 -25.31
CA LEU A 367 -23.46 13.66 -24.55
C LEU A 367 -22.78 13.09 -23.29
N ALA A 368 -23.50 12.31 -22.48
CA ALA A 368 -22.98 11.70 -21.26
C ALA A 368 -21.81 10.76 -21.54
N VAL A 369 -21.90 9.92 -22.57
CA VAL A 369 -20.79 9.05 -23.01
C VAL A 369 -19.58 9.89 -23.42
N SER A 370 -19.78 10.96 -24.20
CA SER A 370 -18.69 11.82 -24.66
C SER A 370 -18.01 12.54 -23.49
N LEU A 371 -18.78 13.09 -22.56
CA LEU A 371 -18.27 13.76 -21.37
C LEU A 371 -17.52 12.79 -20.43
N VAL A 372 -18.06 11.60 -20.21
CA VAL A 372 -17.39 10.57 -19.41
C VAL A 372 -16.11 10.10 -20.09
N ALA A 373 -16.12 9.85 -21.40
CA ALA A 373 -14.95 9.44 -22.14
C ALA A 373 -13.85 10.52 -22.12
N LEU A 374 -14.21 11.78 -22.37
CA LEU A 374 -13.29 12.91 -22.31
C LEU A 374 -12.73 13.13 -20.90
N GLY A 375 -13.59 13.07 -19.88
CA GLY A 375 -13.20 13.19 -18.48
C GLY A 375 -12.25 12.07 -18.04
N LEU A 376 -12.52 10.81 -18.43
CA LEU A 376 -11.63 9.68 -18.17
C LEU A 376 -10.31 9.81 -18.94
N ALA A 377 -10.33 10.23 -20.21
CA ALA A 377 -9.11 10.45 -20.98
C ALA A 377 -8.23 11.56 -20.37
N GLY A 378 -8.84 12.68 -19.98
CA GLY A 378 -8.15 13.77 -19.28
C GLY A 378 -7.61 13.31 -17.92
N HIS A 379 -8.39 12.55 -17.16
CA HIS A 379 -7.94 11.96 -15.90
C HIS A 379 -6.70 11.06 -16.12
N LEU A 380 -6.75 10.14 -17.09
CA LEU A 380 -5.63 9.26 -17.40
C LEU A 380 -4.38 10.03 -17.82
N ALA A 381 -4.53 11.07 -18.65
CA ALA A 381 -3.41 11.92 -19.06
C ALA A 381 -2.74 12.61 -17.86
N VAL A 382 -3.55 13.17 -16.94
CA VAL A 382 -3.03 13.82 -15.73
C VAL A 382 -2.38 12.81 -14.78
N GLN A 383 -3.02 11.65 -14.53
CA GLN A 383 -2.44 10.60 -13.68
C GLN A 383 -1.11 10.10 -14.26
N TYR A 384 -1.04 9.90 -15.58
CA TYR A 384 0.19 9.51 -16.26
C TYR A 384 1.30 10.57 -16.13
N ALA A 385 0.97 11.86 -16.33
CA ALA A 385 1.95 12.93 -16.21
C ALA A 385 2.56 13.01 -14.81
N VAL A 386 1.72 12.92 -13.77
CA VAL A 386 2.17 12.90 -12.37
C VAL A 386 3.00 11.63 -12.09
N LEU A 387 2.55 10.47 -12.56
CA LEU A 387 3.28 9.21 -12.41
C LEU A 387 4.67 9.29 -13.04
N ALA A 388 4.75 9.71 -14.31
CA ALA A 388 5.99 9.78 -15.06
C ALA A 388 6.99 10.74 -14.39
N HIS A 389 6.53 11.90 -13.95
CA HIS A 389 7.36 12.85 -13.19
C HIS A 389 7.86 12.24 -11.87
N THR A 390 6.97 11.62 -11.10
CA THR A 390 7.31 11.00 -9.81
C THR A 390 8.30 9.86 -9.98
N VAL A 391 8.07 8.97 -10.93
CA VAL A 391 8.98 7.86 -11.28
C VAL A 391 10.35 8.39 -11.69
N HIS A 392 10.39 9.41 -12.54
CA HIS A 392 11.65 9.99 -13.00
C HIS A 392 12.45 10.57 -11.82
N ARG A 393 11.81 11.44 -11.02
CA ARG A 393 12.42 12.08 -9.85
C ARG A 393 12.90 11.03 -8.83
N THR A 394 12.04 10.12 -8.41
CA THR A 394 12.41 9.10 -7.42
C THR A 394 13.50 8.16 -7.93
N THR A 395 13.53 7.85 -9.23
CA THR A 395 14.65 7.07 -9.80
C THR A 395 15.96 7.84 -9.72
N ALA A 396 15.95 9.15 -9.99
CA ALA A 396 17.13 10.00 -9.88
C ALA A 396 17.63 10.04 -8.43
N ASP A 397 16.73 10.30 -7.47
CA ASP A 397 17.05 10.34 -6.04
C ASP A 397 17.69 9.01 -5.57
N ARG A 398 17.12 7.87 -5.97
CA ARG A 398 17.65 6.53 -5.62
C ARG A 398 19.02 6.24 -6.26
N ARG A 399 19.30 6.80 -7.45
CA ARG A 399 20.63 6.69 -8.07
C ARG A 399 21.67 7.48 -7.30
N VAL A 400 21.32 8.66 -6.76
CA VAL A 400 22.23 9.44 -5.91
C VAL A 400 22.68 8.59 -4.71
N TRP A 401 21.77 7.89 -4.03
CA TRP A 401 22.14 7.00 -2.93
C TRP A 401 23.10 5.88 -3.36
N SER A 402 22.87 5.25 -4.52
CA SER A 402 23.79 4.24 -5.05
C SER A 402 25.18 4.82 -5.40
N GLY A 403 25.23 6.06 -5.89
CA GLY A 403 26.48 6.77 -6.19
C GLY A 403 27.25 7.15 -4.92
N THR A 404 26.54 7.58 -3.88
CA THR A 404 27.12 7.82 -2.55
C THR A 404 27.67 6.52 -1.96
N ALA A 405 26.95 5.40 -2.12
CA ALA A 405 27.42 4.09 -1.68
C ALA A 405 28.73 3.67 -2.39
N ALA A 406 28.80 3.83 -3.71
CA ALA A 406 30.02 3.56 -4.47
C ALA A 406 31.20 4.46 -4.04
N THR A 407 30.92 5.73 -3.76
CA THR A 407 31.92 6.69 -3.25
C THR A 407 32.45 6.25 -1.88
N LEU A 408 31.56 5.88 -0.95
CA LEU A 408 31.94 5.34 0.37
C LEU A 408 32.78 4.07 0.26
N HIS A 409 32.43 3.15 -0.65
CA HIS A 409 33.23 1.95 -0.93
C HIS A 409 34.63 2.28 -1.46
N GLY A 410 34.76 3.35 -2.27
CA GLY A 410 36.04 3.88 -2.75
C GLY A 410 36.88 4.52 -1.64
N LEU A 411 36.22 5.13 -0.64
CA LEU A 411 36.86 5.67 0.57
C LEU A 411 37.17 4.58 1.63
N GLY A 412 36.93 3.31 1.32
CA GLY A 412 37.27 2.18 2.18
C GLY A 412 36.22 1.83 3.24
N VAL A 413 35.02 2.43 3.19
CA VAL A 413 33.87 2.07 4.02
C VAL A 413 33.16 0.89 3.36
N ARG A 414 33.49 -0.34 3.76
CA ARG A 414 32.95 -1.59 3.18
C ARG A 414 32.51 -2.55 4.28
N PRO A 415 31.54 -3.46 4.01
CA PRO A 415 31.04 -4.38 5.03
C PRO A 415 32.13 -5.26 5.66
N PRO A 416 32.06 -5.52 6.99
CA PRO A 416 31.13 -4.94 7.96
C PRO A 416 31.46 -3.46 8.27
N CYS A 417 30.46 -2.58 8.20
CA CYS A 417 30.60 -1.12 8.34
C CYS A 417 29.37 -0.49 8.99
N LEU A 418 29.49 0.76 9.45
CA LEU A 418 28.40 1.54 10.05
C LEU A 418 28.31 2.94 9.43
N LEU A 419 27.11 3.35 9.01
CA LEU A 419 26.81 4.72 8.59
C LEU A 419 25.92 5.41 9.60
N ALA A 420 26.23 6.66 9.92
CA ALA A 420 25.45 7.47 10.84
C ALA A 420 25.05 8.82 10.24
N GLY A 421 23.87 9.33 10.59
CA GLY A 421 23.44 10.68 10.21
C GLY A 421 22.46 10.75 9.05
N GLU A 422 22.57 11.80 8.24
CA GLU A 422 21.61 12.16 7.20
C GLU A 422 21.54 11.09 6.11
N GLU A 423 20.32 10.68 5.73
CA GLU A 423 20.09 9.60 4.75
C GLU A 423 20.82 8.27 5.01
N ALA A 424 21.29 8.04 6.24
CA ALA A 424 22.11 6.88 6.56
C ALA A 424 21.37 5.56 6.31
N ILE A 425 20.06 5.47 6.54
CA ILE A 425 19.28 4.24 6.35
C ILE A 425 19.29 3.75 4.89
N PRO A 426 18.82 4.53 3.90
CA PRO A 426 18.85 4.07 2.52
C PRO A 426 20.29 3.82 2.03
N ILE A 427 21.24 4.72 2.33
CA ILE A 427 22.64 4.58 1.87
C ILE A 427 23.32 3.36 2.52
N ALA A 428 23.03 3.07 3.80
CA ALA A 428 23.52 1.87 4.50
C ALA A 428 23.05 0.59 3.79
N PHE A 429 21.79 0.56 3.34
CA PHE A 429 21.30 -0.58 2.57
C PHE A 429 22.08 -0.77 1.27
N TYR A 430 22.30 0.29 0.48
CA TYR A 430 23.07 0.19 -0.77
C TYR A 430 24.57 -0.11 -0.56
N THR A 431 25.12 0.25 0.59
CA THR A 431 26.52 -0.06 0.94
C THR A 431 26.70 -1.44 1.57
N GLY A 432 25.62 -2.09 2.02
CA GLY A 432 25.66 -3.29 2.86
C GLY A 432 26.08 -3.03 4.32
N CYS A 433 26.07 -1.77 4.76
CA CYS A 433 26.45 -1.36 6.11
C CYS A 433 25.26 -1.37 7.07
N GLY A 434 25.53 -1.36 8.37
CA GLY A 434 24.54 -0.99 9.39
C GLY A 434 24.27 0.52 9.38
N SER A 435 23.10 0.92 9.90
CA SER A 435 22.72 2.33 10.06
C SER A 435 22.57 2.72 11.54
N ALA A 436 23.09 3.88 11.91
CA ALA A 436 22.93 4.47 13.24
C ALA A 436 22.35 5.89 13.18
N SER A 437 21.56 6.25 14.19
CA SER A 437 21.17 7.62 14.45
C SER A 437 21.26 7.93 15.94
N THR A 438 21.78 9.11 16.26
CA THR A 438 21.86 9.65 17.63
C THR A 438 20.69 10.57 17.96
N SER A 439 19.80 10.85 17.01
CA SER A 439 18.65 11.74 17.22
C SER A 439 17.49 11.44 16.27
N GLY A 440 16.34 12.02 16.58
CA GLY A 440 15.13 11.91 15.77
C GLY A 440 14.41 10.55 15.86
N PRO A 441 13.42 10.32 14.98
CA PRO A 441 12.53 9.16 15.05
C PRO A 441 13.19 7.78 14.89
N ASN A 442 14.43 7.73 14.41
CA ASN A 442 15.18 6.49 14.18
C ASN A 442 16.38 6.36 15.14
N THR A 443 16.36 7.05 16.27
CA THR A 443 17.44 6.99 17.26
C THR A 443 17.64 5.56 17.75
N ASN A 444 18.84 5.03 17.57
CA ASN A 444 19.20 3.66 17.95
C ASN A 444 20.63 3.54 18.48
N SER A 445 21.36 4.65 18.60
CA SER A 445 22.75 4.67 19.02
C SER A 445 23.10 5.96 19.76
N THR A 446 24.28 6.00 20.36
CA THR A 446 24.82 7.17 21.05
C THR A 446 26.14 7.62 20.40
N PRO A 447 26.53 8.90 20.56
CA PRO A 447 27.84 9.38 20.09
C PRO A 447 29.01 8.48 20.53
N ALA A 448 29.03 8.08 21.81
CA ALA A 448 30.06 7.22 22.36
C ALA A 448 30.09 5.82 21.72
N ALA A 449 28.92 5.23 21.45
CA ALA A 449 28.83 3.93 20.79
C ALA A 449 29.34 3.99 19.33
N ILE A 450 29.05 5.07 18.60
CA ILE A 450 29.56 5.28 17.24
C ILE A 450 31.08 5.46 17.24
N GLU A 451 31.62 6.24 18.18
CA GLU A 451 33.06 6.40 18.32
C GLU A 451 33.76 5.08 18.68
N GLN A 452 33.16 4.28 19.57
CA GLN A 452 33.66 2.95 19.89
C GLN A 452 33.62 2.01 18.66
N ALA A 453 32.57 2.08 17.85
CA ALA A 453 32.48 1.33 16.59
C ALA A 453 33.57 1.75 15.59
N ALA A 454 33.86 3.06 15.49
CA ALA A 454 34.91 3.60 14.62
C ALA A 454 36.31 3.06 14.93
N ARG A 455 36.55 2.58 16.15
CA ARG A 455 37.82 1.93 16.53
C ARG A 455 37.93 0.49 16.05
N ARG A 456 36.83 -0.14 15.63
CA ARG A 456 36.75 -1.58 15.31
C ARG A 456 36.41 -1.87 13.86
N LEU A 457 35.66 -1.00 13.21
CA LEU A 457 35.17 -1.18 11.84
C LEU A 457 35.10 0.16 11.10
N PRO A 458 35.04 0.16 9.75
CA PRO A 458 34.87 1.38 8.98
C PRO A 458 33.54 2.08 9.31
N VAL A 459 33.63 3.34 9.72
CA VAL A 459 32.47 4.19 10.05
C VAL A 459 32.49 5.46 9.21
N ALA A 460 31.31 5.90 8.74
CA ALA A 460 31.15 7.22 8.18
C ALA A 460 29.93 7.95 8.77
N ALA A 461 30.12 9.24 9.04
CA ALA A 461 29.05 10.15 9.41
C ALA A 461 28.66 11.00 8.19
N LEU A 462 27.36 11.05 7.91
CA LEU A 462 26.77 11.74 6.77
C LEU A 462 26.05 12.99 7.28
N THR A 463 26.33 14.12 6.66
CA THR A 463 25.60 15.37 6.90
C THR A 463 25.19 15.98 5.56
N THR A 464 24.31 16.98 5.60
CA THR A 464 24.10 17.86 4.45
C THR A 464 25.40 18.57 4.06
N ALA A 465 25.48 19.04 2.82
CA ALA A 465 26.68 19.69 2.27
C ALA A 465 27.17 20.87 3.10
N ASP A 466 26.24 21.61 3.71
CA ASP A 466 26.51 22.78 4.58
C ASP A 466 26.37 22.47 6.07
N GLY A 467 26.12 21.21 6.42
CA GLY A 467 25.96 20.74 7.79
C GLY A 467 27.28 20.71 8.57
N THR A 468 27.21 20.97 9.87
CA THR A 468 28.35 20.82 10.78
C THR A 468 28.57 19.34 11.13
N PRO A 469 29.82 18.88 11.26
CA PRO A 469 30.09 17.51 11.67
C PRO A 469 29.58 17.29 13.10
N PRO A 470 29.02 16.10 13.40
CA PRO A 470 28.72 15.74 14.78
C PRO A 470 30.02 15.67 15.60
N ALA A 471 29.91 15.87 16.93
CA ALA A 471 31.06 16.02 17.81
C ALA A 471 32.11 14.90 17.67
N TYR A 472 31.65 13.65 17.53
CA TYR A 472 32.50 12.47 17.39
C TYR A 472 33.22 12.35 16.03
N ALA A 473 32.81 13.12 15.02
CA ALA A 473 33.35 13.07 13.66
C ALA A 473 34.10 14.35 13.24
N ARG A 474 34.27 15.33 14.14
CA ARG A 474 34.89 16.63 13.80
C ARG A 474 36.32 16.51 13.26
N THR A 475 37.06 15.48 13.69
CA THR A 475 38.45 15.24 13.30
C THR A 475 38.58 14.28 12.13
N TRP A 476 37.48 13.77 11.60
CA TRP A 476 37.49 12.78 10.52
C TRP A 476 37.67 13.49 9.16
N PRO A 477 38.47 12.91 8.24
CA PRO A 477 38.55 13.39 6.86
C PRO A 477 37.16 13.51 6.22
N SER A 478 36.90 14.66 5.60
CA SER A 478 35.62 14.96 4.97
C SER A 478 35.71 14.93 3.45
N HIS A 479 34.72 14.33 2.80
CA HIS A 479 34.59 14.28 1.34
C HIS A 479 33.20 14.78 0.94
N ARG A 480 33.12 15.59 -0.12
CA ARG A 480 31.83 16.06 -0.65
C ARG A 480 31.38 15.17 -1.81
N TYR A 481 30.12 14.77 -1.80
CA TYR A 481 29.49 14.09 -2.92
C TYR A 481 28.04 14.57 -3.06
N GLY A 482 27.76 15.28 -4.16
CA GLY A 482 26.47 15.96 -4.35
C GLY A 482 26.16 16.91 -3.19
N ASP A 483 24.97 16.71 -2.61
CA ASP A 483 24.46 17.50 -1.49
C ASP A 483 24.81 16.93 -0.10
N LEU A 484 25.70 15.92 -0.06
CA LEU A 484 26.17 15.31 1.17
C LEU A 484 27.65 15.62 1.43
N ARG A 485 27.98 15.68 2.71
CA ARG A 485 29.34 15.67 3.22
C ARG A 485 29.55 14.40 4.03
N LEU A 486 30.56 13.63 3.65
CA LEU A 486 30.90 12.32 4.17
C LEU A 486 32.14 12.47 5.06
N TYR A 487 31.99 12.25 6.37
CA TYR A 487 33.11 12.22 7.30
C TYR A 487 33.49 10.76 7.55
N VAL A 488 34.68 10.33 7.17
CA VAL A 488 35.10 8.92 7.25
C VAL A 488 36.09 8.76 8.40
N ALA A 489 35.78 7.86 9.33
CA ALA A 489 36.68 7.58 10.44
C ALA A 489 38.05 7.11 9.92
N PRO A 490 39.17 7.67 10.44
CA PRO A 490 40.49 7.13 10.14
C PRO A 490 40.51 5.66 10.57
N ARG A 491 40.92 4.76 9.66
CA ARG A 491 41.18 3.37 10.07
C ARG A 491 42.20 3.41 11.20
N ALA A 492 41.95 2.66 12.27
CA ALA A 492 43.01 2.37 13.23
C ALA A 492 44.19 1.85 12.42
N ARG A 493 45.35 2.53 12.49
CA ARG A 493 46.59 2.02 11.91
C ARG A 493 46.72 0.59 12.41
N GLU A 494 46.84 -0.38 11.50
CA GLU A 494 47.55 -1.61 11.86
C GLU A 494 48.83 -1.13 12.53
N SER A 495 49.02 -1.55 13.78
CA SER A 495 50.26 -1.33 14.50
C SER A 495 51.37 -1.88 13.62
N SER A 496 51.98 -0.99 12.84
CA SER A 496 53.24 -1.19 12.16
C SER A 496 54.19 -1.63 13.26
N GLY A 497 54.56 -2.91 13.21
CA GLY A 497 55.54 -3.48 14.11
C GLY A 497 56.79 -2.61 14.13
N LEU A 498 57.20 -2.28 15.34
CA LEU A 498 58.57 -2.00 15.71
C LEU A 498 58.84 -2.77 16.99
#